data_AF-A0A1M6V7D3-F1
#
_entry.id   AF-A0A1M6V7D3-F1
#
_cell.length_a   1.000
_cell.length_b   1.000
_cell.length_c   1.000
_cell.angle_alpha   90.00
_cell.angle_beta   90.00
_cell.angle_gamma   90.00
#
_symmetry.space_group_name_H-M   'P 1'
#
loop_
_entity.id
_entity.type
_entity.pdbx_description
1 polymer ?
#
loop_
_entity_poly.entity_id
_entity_poly.type
_entity_poly.pdbx_seq_one_letter_code
_entity_poly.pdbx_strand_id
1 'polypeptide(L)'
;MKLYFMKKEALGILKDNLDLVYNKYFTEKDNKWLWTVCGGDPFVEYKDVPDFQLSMLGSDMSIGEVEFNNCKILYENFSFLNESQASDERLWAGLCHSVFYDYVRKRWDYDSKQPKTQKEAVSNIKSRFFFSGGTRAGLYRNTLAKCWWVGRNTFDGSLPSHFEKLDIIGSNDISSKISDIFYSNNFSSNPTILNGIVNGIKYFKDEGVQITLREHIRPSLQLLNAVGGGLILDCLSEDEIAEIMIENIYAIIQGDEQGIVAATLEDESVDTSLENINDIDDNDMYIALGNRVIVFIPQTNETKIINADYLAGTNQFPPLVKMLLGKCVGYEADFQGKTYQIKEIR
;
A
#
# COMPACT_ATOMS: atom_id res chain seq x y z
N MET A 1 -4.84 -0.16 26.55
CA MET A 1 -3.81 -0.74 25.67
C MET A 1 -2.70 0.26 25.47
N LYS A 2 -1.45 -0.21 25.50
CA LYS A 2 -0.27 0.65 25.36
C LYS A 2 0.09 0.86 23.90
N LEU A 3 0.30 2.11 23.52
CA LEU A 3 0.78 2.52 22.20
C LEU A 3 2.29 2.73 22.24
N TYR A 4 2.94 2.49 21.11
CA TYR A 4 4.40 2.52 21.00
C TYR A 4 4.85 3.30 19.77
N PHE A 5 5.89 4.11 19.95
CA PHE A 5 6.73 4.57 18.85
C PHE A 5 7.79 3.51 18.54
N MET A 6 8.17 3.37 17.27
CA MET A 6 9.41 2.71 16.90
C MET A 6 10.59 3.66 17.17
N LYS A 7 11.65 3.17 17.81
CA LYS A 7 12.90 3.92 18.00
C LYS A 7 13.47 4.32 16.64
N LYS A 8 14.08 5.50 16.56
CA LYS A 8 14.66 6.01 15.29
C LYS A 8 15.73 5.05 14.76
N GLU A 9 16.54 4.50 15.65
CA GLU A 9 17.58 3.53 15.34
C GLU A 9 16.99 2.21 14.83
N ALA A 10 15.95 1.70 15.50
CA ALA A 10 15.26 0.49 15.08
C ALA A 10 14.57 0.65 13.71
N LEU A 11 13.94 1.81 13.48
CA LEU A 11 13.35 2.17 12.18
C LEU A 11 14.39 2.15 11.06
N GLY A 12 15.56 2.76 11.29
CA GLY A 12 16.68 2.72 10.35
C GLY A 12 17.16 1.30 10.08
N ILE A 13 17.48 0.55 11.14
CA ILE A 13 17.95 -0.85 11.05
C ILE A 13 16.96 -1.70 10.22
N LEU A 14 15.67 -1.64 10.52
CA LEU A 14 14.69 -2.44 9.80
C LEU A 14 14.62 -2.05 8.33
N LYS A 15 14.47 -0.76 8.01
CA LYS A 15 14.34 -0.28 6.62
C LYS A 15 15.56 -0.62 5.78
N ASP A 16 16.75 -0.48 6.34
CA ASP A 16 18.03 -0.76 5.67
C ASP A 16 18.26 -2.26 5.46
N ASN A 17 17.68 -3.11 6.31
CA ASN A 17 17.86 -4.56 6.26
C ASN A 17 16.63 -5.32 5.75
N LEU A 18 15.62 -4.65 5.17
CA LEU A 18 14.39 -5.31 4.72
C LEU A 18 14.65 -6.44 3.73
N ASP A 19 15.63 -6.29 2.83
CA ASP A 19 16.02 -7.36 1.90
C ASP A 19 16.44 -8.64 2.65
N LEU A 20 17.04 -8.52 3.84
CA LEU A 20 17.48 -9.66 4.64
C LEU A 20 16.38 -10.24 5.53
N VAL A 21 15.41 -9.42 5.95
CA VAL A 21 14.43 -9.79 6.99
C VAL A 21 12.98 -9.85 6.52
N TYR A 22 12.68 -9.57 5.24
CA TYR A 22 11.31 -9.51 4.71
C TYR A 22 10.52 -10.80 4.99
N ASN A 23 11.18 -11.96 4.93
CA ASN A 23 10.57 -13.27 5.14
C ASN A 23 9.97 -13.42 6.55
N LYS A 24 10.50 -12.70 7.54
CA LYS A 24 9.96 -12.69 8.91
C LYS A 24 8.53 -12.15 8.95
N TYR A 25 8.19 -11.19 8.10
CA TYR A 25 6.81 -10.69 7.97
C TYR A 25 5.84 -11.73 7.42
N PHE A 26 6.31 -12.79 6.75
CA PHE A 26 5.45 -13.85 6.21
C PHE A 26 5.42 -15.10 7.10
N THR A 27 6.43 -15.28 7.95
CA THR A 27 6.63 -16.53 8.69
C THR A 27 6.38 -16.39 10.19
N GLU A 28 6.71 -15.25 10.79
CA GLU A 28 6.66 -15.07 12.25
C GLU A 28 5.32 -14.51 12.71
N LYS A 29 4.54 -15.32 13.42
CA LYS A 29 3.18 -14.94 13.91
C LYS A 29 3.18 -13.77 14.89
N ASP A 30 4.29 -13.53 15.57
CA ASP A 30 4.44 -12.43 16.51
C ASP A 30 5.64 -11.55 16.13
N ASN A 31 5.75 -10.40 16.80
CA ASN A 31 6.75 -9.39 16.52
C ASN A 31 8.07 -9.59 17.29
N LYS A 32 8.25 -10.71 18.01
CA LYS A 32 9.43 -10.91 18.89
C LYS A 32 10.74 -10.94 18.12
N TRP A 33 10.70 -11.34 16.85
CA TRP A 33 11.88 -11.35 15.97
C TRP A 33 12.53 -9.97 15.82
N LEU A 34 11.76 -8.88 16.03
CA LEU A 34 12.28 -7.52 15.98
C LEU A 34 13.35 -7.25 17.03
N TRP A 35 13.28 -7.88 18.21
CA TRP A 35 14.27 -7.71 19.27
C TRP A 35 15.64 -8.22 18.84
N THR A 36 15.66 -9.37 18.15
CA THR A 36 16.89 -9.95 17.62
C THR A 36 17.46 -9.08 16.50
N VAL A 37 16.61 -8.63 15.56
CA VAL A 37 17.05 -7.81 14.42
C VAL A 37 17.55 -6.43 14.86
N CYS A 38 16.88 -5.81 15.83
CA CYS A 38 17.24 -4.48 16.32
C CYS A 38 18.29 -4.49 17.44
N GLY A 39 18.73 -5.67 17.89
CA GLY A 39 19.70 -5.80 18.99
C GLY A 39 19.18 -5.33 20.35
N GLY A 40 17.87 -5.37 20.57
CA GLY A 40 17.21 -4.86 21.77
C GLY A 40 15.76 -4.47 21.52
N ASP A 41 15.12 -3.88 22.53
CA ASP A 41 13.74 -3.40 22.42
C ASP A 41 13.62 -2.31 21.34
N PRO A 42 12.88 -2.56 20.23
CA PRO A 42 12.76 -1.60 19.14
C PRO A 42 11.77 -0.47 19.44
N PHE A 43 11.03 -0.54 20.56
CA PHE A 43 9.91 0.34 20.85
C PHE A 43 10.19 1.29 22.01
N VAL A 44 9.44 2.39 22.03
CA VAL A 44 9.30 3.30 23.18
C VAL A 44 7.82 3.43 23.48
N GLU A 45 7.43 3.15 24.71
CA GLU A 45 6.05 3.36 25.17
C GLU A 45 5.67 4.84 25.03
N TYR A 46 4.52 5.11 24.43
CA TYR A 46 4.03 6.45 24.17
C TYR A 46 2.92 6.85 25.13
N LYS A 47 1.84 6.07 25.15
CA LYS A 47 0.58 6.42 25.80
C LYS A 47 -0.27 5.18 26.05
N ASP A 48 -1.01 5.16 27.16
CA ASP A 48 -2.09 4.21 27.38
C ASP A 48 -3.43 4.81 26.93
N VAL A 49 -4.22 4.02 26.22
CA VAL A 49 -5.56 4.39 25.71
C VAL A 49 -6.55 3.26 26.02
N PRO A 50 -7.87 3.49 26.02
CA PRO A 50 -8.84 2.41 26.14
C PRO A 50 -8.58 1.29 25.11
N ASP A 51 -8.85 0.04 25.49
CA ASP A 51 -8.71 -1.09 24.57
C ASP A 51 -9.75 -0.98 23.45
N PHE A 52 -9.30 -1.10 22.20
CA PHE A 52 -10.17 -1.16 21.04
C PHE A 52 -9.62 -2.16 20.01
N GLN A 53 -10.46 -2.52 19.05
CA GLN A 53 -10.10 -3.42 17.98
C GLN A 53 -10.43 -2.79 16.64
N LEU A 54 -9.62 -3.13 15.63
CA LEU A 54 -9.90 -2.81 14.24
C LEU A 54 -11.03 -3.69 13.70
N SER A 55 -11.62 -3.28 12.59
CA SER A 55 -12.71 -4.01 11.93
C SER A 55 -12.27 -5.45 11.64
N MET A 56 -13.12 -6.43 11.96
CA MET A 56 -12.79 -7.83 11.77
C MET A 56 -12.51 -8.13 10.29
N LEU A 57 -11.50 -8.97 10.04
CA LEU A 57 -11.18 -9.51 8.73
C LEU A 57 -11.99 -10.81 8.55
N GLY A 58 -12.92 -10.88 7.59
CA GLY A 58 -13.82 -12.03 7.44
C GLY A 58 -14.72 -11.99 6.20
N SER A 59 -15.46 -13.07 5.95
CA SER A 59 -16.24 -13.30 4.71
C SER A 59 -17.41 -12.35 4.48
N ASP A 60 -17.91 -11.73 5.54
CA ASP A 60 -19.16 -10.97 5.48
C ASP A 60 -18.94 -9.50 5.12
N MET A 61 -17.68 -9.07 5.01
CA MET A 61 -17.28 -7.73 4.62
C MET A 61 -16.22 -7.77 3.53
N SER A 62 -16.40 -6.92 2.52
CA SER A 62 -15.34 -6.66 1.56
C SER A 62 -14.14 -5.97 2.22
N ILE A 63 -12.97 -6.12 1.62
CA ILE A 63 -11.75 -5.43 2.06
C ILE A 63 -11.96 -3.90 2.10
N GLY A 64 -12.77 -3.36 1.18
CA GLY A 64 -13.13 -1.95 1.15
C GLY A 64 -13.94 -1.51 2.36
N GLU A 65 -14.94 -2.30 2.77
CA GLU A 65 -15.74 -2.00 3.97
C GLU A 65 -14.92 -2.09 5.26
N VAL A 66 -14.02 -3.08 5.34
CA VAL A 66 -13.07 -3.19 6.46
C VAL A 66 -12.20 -1.93 6.56
N GLU A 67 -11.62 -1.49 5.45
CA GLU A 67 -10.77 -0.30 5.40
C GLU A 67 -11.56 0.98 5.74
N PHE A 68 -12.75 1.13 5.17
CA PHE A 68 -13.68 2.20 5.48
C PHE A 68 -14.01 2.29 6.97
N ASN A 69 -14.32 1.16 7.62
CA ASN A 69 -14.59 1.13 9.06
C ASN A 69 -13.34 1.48 9.87
N ASN A 70 -12.16 1.02 9.45
CA ASN A 70 -10.92 1.33 10.14
C ASN A 70 -10.56 2.81 10.07
N CYS A 71 -10.96 3.55 9.04
CA CYS A 71 -10.81 5.01 9.02
C CYS A 71 -11.53 5.67 10.20
N LYS A 72 -12.77 5.24 10.47
CA LYS A 72 -13.59 5.74 11.60
C LYS A 72 -12.96 5.34 12.93
N ILE A 73 -12.72 4.04 13.11
CA ILE A 73 -12.17 3.47 14.35
C ILE A 73 -10.84 4.12 14.74
N LEU A 74 -9.90 4.22 13.79
CA LEU A 74 -8.57 4.77 14.08
C LEU A 74 -8.64 6.26 14.39
N TYR A 75 -9.45 7.04 13.67
CA TYR A 75 -9.55 8.47 13.99
C TYR A 75 -10.24 8.70 15.34
N GLU A 76 -11.33 8.00 15.66
CA GLU A 76 -12.01 8.17 16.94
C GLU A 76 -11.07 7.86 18.12
N ASN A 77 -10.39 6.71 18.07
CA ASN A 77 -9.52 6.26 19.15
C ASN A 77 -8.19 7.05 19.22
N PHE A 78 -7.74 7.64 18.11
CA PHE A 78 -6.52 8.45 18.05
C PHE A 78 -6.77 9.92 17.73
N SER A 79 -7.97 10.43 18.02
CA SER A 79 -8.37 11.84 17.79
C SER A 79 -7.55 12.84 18.61
N PHE A 80 -6.89 12.36 19.68
CA PHE A 80 -5.97 13.15 20.49
C PHE A 80 -4.63 13.46 19.80
N LEU A 81 -4.30 12.80 18.68
CA LEU A 81 -3.08 13.08 17.94
C LEU A 81 -3.21 14.41 17.19
N ASN A 82 -2.18 15.25 17.28
CA ASN A 82 -2.05 16.38 16.37
C ASN A 82 -1.39 15.96 15.04
N GLU A 83 -1.49 16.81 14.03
CA GLU A 83 -0.96 16.53 12.69
C GLU A 83 0.56 16.30 12.67
N SER A 84 1.31 16.96 13.55
CA SER A 84 2.76 16.74 13.66
C SER A 84 3.08 15.33 14.17
N GLN A 85 2.36 14.86 15.18
CA GLN A 85 2.49 13.50 15.70
C GLN A 85 2.03 12.46 14.69
N ALA A 86 0.89 12.71 14.03
CA ALA A 86 0.34 11.84 13.00
C ALA A 86 1.14 11.85 11.68
N SER A 87 2.07 12.80 11.51
CA SER A 87 3.02 12.81 10.38
C SER A 87 4.33 12.08 10.69
N ASP A 88 4.56 11.65 11.93
CA ASP A 88 5.78 10.95 12.32
C ASP A 88 5.68 9.45 11.97
N GLU A 89 6.52 9.01 11.02
CA GLU A 89 6.61 7.60 10.61
C GLU A 89 6.80 6.65 11.79
N ARG A 90 7.55 7.06 12.84
CA ARG A 90 7.83 6.21 13.99
C ARG A 90 6.57 5.79 14.74
N LEU A 91 5.52 6.62 14.73
CA LEU A 91 4.24 6.28 15.33
C LEU A 91 3.63 5.10 14.59
N TRP A 92 3.47 5.24 13.27
CA TRP A 92 2.79 4.25 12.44
C TRP A 92 3.59 2.97 12.26
N ALA A 93 4.91 3.09 12.06
CA ALA A 93 5.79 1.93 12.09
C ALA A 93 5.74 1.25 13.46
N GLY A 94 5.72 2.01 14.57
CA GLY A 94 5.54 1.46 15.91
C GLY A 94 4.26 0.66 16.03
N LEU A 95 3.12 1.23 15.68
CA LEU A 95 1.80 0.60 15.75
C LEU A 95 1.66 -0.63 14.83
N CYS A 96 2.13 -0.54 13.59
CA CYS A 96 2.12 -1.65 12.63
C CYS A 96 3.01 -2.82 13.06
N HIS A 97 4.05 -2.59 13.88
CA HIS A 97 4.98 -3.64 14.33
C HIS A 97 4.76 -4.06 15.79
N SER A 98 3.88 -3.38 16.53
CA SER A 98 3.56 -3.70 17.92
C SER A 98 2.11 -4.19 18.01
N VAL A 99 1.24 -3.30 18.49
CA VAL A 99 -0.15 -3.52 18.81
C VAL A 99 -0.93 -4.18 17.67
N PHE A 100 -0.72 -3.73 16.44
CA PHE A 100 -1.51 -4.16 15.28
C PHE A 100 -0.72 -5.08 14.35
N TYR A 101 0.38 -5.67 14.80
CA TYR A 101 1.24 -6.49 13.93
C TYR A 101 0.51 -7.65 13.26
N ASP A 102 -0.16 -8.48 14.05
CA ASP A 102 -0.95 -9.61 13.54
C ASP A 102 -2.07 -9.13 12.60
N TYR A 103 -2.72 -8.02 12.95
CA TYR A 103 -3.77 -7.43 12.12
C TYR A 103 -3.25 -6.97 10.75
N VAL A 104 -2.16 -6.18 10.72
CA VAL A 104 -1.59 -5.65 9.48
C VAL A 104 -1.09 -6.81 8.60
N ARG A 105 -0.50 -7.84 9.19
CA ARG A 105 -0.13 -9.06 8.46
C ARG A 105 -1.33 -9.72 7.79
N LYS A 106 -2.39 -10.00 8.54
CA LYS A 106 -3.61 -10.66 8.03
C LYS A 106 -4.33 -9.82 6.98
N ARG A 107 -4.42 -8.50 7.20
CA ARG A 107 -5.06 -7.56 6.26
C ARG A 107 -4.45 -7.62 4.85
N TRP A 108 -3.18 -7.99 4.75
CA TRP A 108 -2.43 -8.05 3.51
C TRP A 108 -1.98 -9.47 3.15
N ASP A 109 -2.64 -10.48 3.71
CA ASP A 109 -2.43 -11.90 3.43
C ASP A 109 -0.99 -12.40 3.69
N TYR A 110 -0.21 -11.74 4.54
CA TYR A 110 1.16 -12.19 4.84
C TYR A 110 1.21 -13.55 5.54
N ASP A 111 0.10 -14.00 6.14
CA ASP A 111 -0.04 -15.29 6.81
C ASP A 111 -0.54 -16.41 5.88
N SER A 112 -1.02 -16.06 4.67
CA SER A 112 -1.63 -17.01 3.74
C SER A 112 -1.00 -16.99 2.33
N LYS A 113 -0.32 -15.91 1.93
CA LYS A 113 0.29 -15.73 0.62
C LYS A 113 1.77 -15.40 0.74
N GLN A 114 2.61 -16.19 0.08
CA GLN A 114 4.03 -15.89 -0.07
C GLN A 114 4.23 -14.86 -1.19
N PRO A 115 5.23 -13.98 -1.09
CA PRO A 115 5.48 -12.97 -2.11
C PRO A 115 6.03 -13.61 -3.39
N LYS A 116 5.71 -13.06 -4.57
CA LYS A 116 6.25 -13.60 -5.83
C LYS A 116 7.72 -13.29 -5.97
N THR A 117 8.24 -12.18 -5.45
CA THR A 117 9.69 -11.87 -5.45
C THR A 117 10.11 -11.15 -4.18
N GLN A 118 11.41 -11.18 -3.85
CA GLN A 118 11.96 -10.38 -2.75
C GLN A 118 11.72 -8.88 -2.97
N LYS A 119 11.93 -8.37 -4.19
CA LYS A 119 11.73 -6.95 -4.53
C LYS A 119 10.29 -6.52 -4.26
N GLU A 120 9.33 -7.32 -4.68
CA GLU A 120 7.90 -7.07 -4.43
C GLU A 120 7.60 -7.12 -2.93
N ALA A 121 8.09 -8.14 -2.22
CA ALA A 121 7.90 -8.28 -0.78
C ALA A 121 8.38 -7.05 -0.01
N VAL A 122 9.60 -6.62 -0.31
CA VAL A 122 10.24 -5.47 0.31
C VAL A 122 9.50 -4.17 -0.03
N SER A 123 9.11 -3.98 -1.29
CA SER A 123 8.31 -2.81 -1.70
C SER A 123 6.97 -2.76 -0.95
N ASN A 124 6.26 -3.89 -0.90
CA ASN A 124 4.99 -4.01 -0.17
C ASN A 124 5.17 -3.78 1.33
N ILE A 125 6.21 -4.32 1.97
CA ILE A 125 6.48 -4.07 3.38
C ILE A 125 6.77 -2.58 3.62
N LYS A 126 7.60 -1.96 2.78
CA LYS A 126 7.92 -0.52 2.85
C LYS A 126 6.66 0.34 2.78
N SER A 127 5.73 0.05 1.87
CA SER A 127 4.51 0.85 1.72
C SER A 127 3.48 0.57 2.83
N ARG A 128 3.35 -0.67 3.30
CA ARG A 128 2.28 -1.09 4.23
C ARG A 128 2.63 -0.87 5.70
N PHE A 129 3.88 -1.10 6.09
CA PHE A 129 4.35 -1.06 7.47
C PHE A 129 5.13 0.21 7.83
N PHE A 130 5.72 0.87 6.82
CA PHE A 130 6.57 2.05 6.97
C PHE A 130 6.00 3.22 6.16
N PHE A 131 6.72 4.35 6.14
CA PHE A 131 6.53 5.41 5.15
C PHE A 131 7.55 5.24 4.02
N SER A 132 7.05 5.28 2.79
CA SER A 132 7.85 5.22 1.56
C SER A 132 7.32 6.22 0.53
N GLY A 133 8.18 6.71 -0.36
CA GLY A 133 7.80 7.72 -1.36
C GLY A 133 7.65 9.14 -0.82
N GLY A 134 8.29 9.45 0.31
CA GLY A 134 8.18 10.74 1.01
C GLY A 134 7.03 10.77 2.04
N THR A 135 6.95 11.87 2.80
CA THR A 135 6.00 11.98 3.92
C THR A 135 4.56 11.79 3.45
N ARG A 136 4.13 12.52 2.41
CA ARG A 136 2.74 12.47 1.91
C ARG A 136 2.33 11.07 1.46
N ALA A 137 3.18 10.39 0.70
CA ALA A 137 2.93 9.02 0.30
C ALA A 137 2.82 8.09 1.52
N GLY A 138 3.68 8.27 2.52
CA GLY A 138 3.58 7.58 3.80
C GLY A 138 2.22 7.77 4.49
N LEU A 139 1.70 9.01 4.55
CA LEU A 139 0.41 9.31 5.18
C LEU A 139 -0.75 8.51 4.58
N TYR A 140 -0.72 8.25 3.26
CA TYR A 140 -1.84 7.62 2.54
C TYR A 140 -1.58 6.21 2.01
N ARG A 141 -0.36 5.68 2.13
CA ARG A 141 -0.01 4.29 1.76
C ARG A 141 0.16 3.37 2.96
N ASN A 142 0.67 3.89 4.08
CA ASN A 142 0.81 3.09 5.30
C ASN A 142 -0.56 2.60 5.77
N THR A 143 -0.63 1.32 6.18
CA THR A 143 -1.89 0.62 6.48
C THR A 143 -2.75 1.33 7.50
N LEU A 144 -2.13 1.88 8.56
CA LEU A 144 -2.84 2.52 9.66
C LEU A 144 -2.90 4.04 9.48
N ALA A 145 -1.80 4.66 9.03
CA ALA A 145 -1.74 6.11 8.86
C ALA A 145 -2.82 6.60 7.89
N LYS A 146 -3.03 5.88 6.77
CA LYS A 146 -4.02 6.27 5.75
C LYS A 146 -5.43 6.34 6.32
N CYS A 147 -5.78 5.37 7.16
CA CYS A 147 -7.09 5.32 7.79
C CYS A 147 -7.27 6.50 8.75
N TRP A 148 -6.24 6.82 9.55
CA TRP A 148 -6.30 7.98 10.45
C TRP A 148 -6.42 9.30 9.68
N TRP A 149 -5.62 9.51 8.63
CA TRP A 149 -5.66 10.74 7.85
C TRP A 149 -6.98 10.91 7.09
N VAL A 150 -7.53 9.83 6.53
CA VAL A 150 -8.86 9.86 5.90
C VAL A 150 -9.93 10.18 6.93
N GLY A 151 -9.90 9.51 8.09
CA GLY A 151 -10.82 9.80 9.19
C GLY A 151 -10.72 11.26 9.66
N ARG A 152 -9.51 11.79 9.86
CA ARG A 152 -9.26 13.19 10.24
C ARG A 152 -9.78 14.21 9.23
N ASN A 153 -9.63 13.93 7.94
CA ASN A 153 -10.06 14.85 6.89
C ASN A 153 -11.57 14.81 6.65
N THR A 154 -12.23 13.72 7.04
CA THR A 154 -13.68 13.52 6.84
C THR A 154 -14.51 13.68 8.12
N PHE A 155 -13.87 13.79 9.27
CA PHE A 155 -14.54 13.98 10.54
C PHE A 155 -15.08 15.41 10.70
N ASP A 156 -16.32 15.49 11.18
CA ASP A 156 -16.98 16.73 11.57
C ASP A 156 -17.70 16.54 12.92
N GLY A 157 -17.09 17.07 13.98
CA GLY A 157 -17.64 16.97 15.33
C GLY A 157 -18.91 17.79 15.57
N SER A 158 -19.34 18.60 14.60
CA SER A 158 -20.59 19.37 14.69
C SER A 158 -21.83 18.61 14.20
N LEU A 159 -21.63 17.50 13.47
CA LEU A 159 -22.71 16.69 12.90
C LEU A 159 -23.06 15.50 13.78
N PRO A 160 -24.34 15.06 13.84
CA PRO A 160 -24.70 13.84 14.57
C PRO A 160 -24.01 12.58 14.02
N SER A 161 -23.84 12.50 12.70
CA SER A 161 -22.98 11.51 12.05
C SER A 161 -21.63 12.14 11.77
N HIS A 162 -20.68 11.97 12.68
CA HIS A 162 -19.38 12.66 12.58
C HIS A 162 -18.58 12.33 11.31
N PHE A 163 -18.91 11.25 10.60
CA PHE A 163 -18.20 10.80 9.39
C PHE A 163 -19.07 10.86 8.12
N GLU A 164 -20.07 11.75 8.08
CA GLU A 164 -20.96 11.90 6.92
C GLU A 164 -20.21 12.06 5.60
N LYS A 165 -19.11 12.81 5.57
CA LYS A 165 -18.26 12.99 4.37
C LYS A 165 -17.67 11.66 3.89
N LEU A 166 -17.19 10.83 4.82
CA LEU A 166 -16.68 9.51 4.50
C LEU A 166 -17.82 8.60 4.00
N ASP A 167 -19.00 8.66 4.63
CA ASP A 167 -20.20 7.91 4.20
C ASP A 167 -20.66 8.29 2.79
N ILE A 168 -20.47 9.54 2.38
CA ILE A 168 -20.71 10.02 1.01
C ILE A 168 -19.68 9.43 0.05
N ILE A 169 -18.38 9.50 0.39
CA ILE A 169 -17.30 8.91 -0.41
C ILE A 169 -17.53 7.40 -0.61
N GLY A 170 -17.98 6.68 0.43
CA GLY A 170 -18.40 5.29 0.37
C GLY A 170 -17.25 4.27 0.37
N SER A 171 -17.56 3.02 0.74
CA SER A 171 -16.59 1.93 0.92
C SER A 171 -16.14 1.25 -0.38
N ASN A 172 -16.92 1.36 -1.46
CA ASN A 172 -16.55 0.80 -2.76
C ASN A 172 -15.28 1.48 -3.30
N ASP A 173 -14.31 0.68 -3.77
CA ASP A 173 -13.04 1.16 -4.29
C ASP A 173 -12.29 2.13 -3.35
N ILE A 174 -12.50 2.04 -2.03
CA ILE A 174 -12.00 3.01 -1.05
C ILE A 174 -10.49 3.23 -1.18
N SER A 175 -9.68 2.18 -1.40
CA SER A 175 -8.23 2.33 -1.55
C SER A 175 -7.86 3.21 -2.74
N SER A 176 -8.57 3.06 -3.86
CA SER A 176 -8.39 3.89 -5.06
C SER A 176 -8.93 5.31 -4.86
N LYS A 177 -10.07 5.47 -4.19
CA LYS A 177 -10.61 6.79 -3.80
C LYS A 177 -9.65 7.54 -2.87
N ILE A 178 -9.04 6.83 -1.91
CA ILE A 178 -8.01 7.40 -1.03
C ILE A 178 -6.85 7.93 -1.87
N SER A 179 -6.38 7.14 -2.85
CA SER A 179 -5.32 7.57 -3.76
C SER A 179 -5.72 8.83 -4.53
N ASP A 180 -6.88 8.81 -5.20
CA ASP A 180 -7.26 9.87 -6.16
C ASP A 180 -7.69 11.17 -5.45
N ILE A 181 -8.43 11.08 -4.35
CA ILE A 181 -8.97 12.23 -3.62
C ILE A 181 -7.94 12.80 -2.63
N PHE A 182 -7.25 11.93 -1.87
CA PHE A 182 -6.44 12.38 -0.75
C PHE A 182 -4.96 12.43 -1.05
N TYR A 183 -4.41 11.46 -1.81
CA TYR A 183 -2.97 11.43 -2.09
C TYR A 183 -2.57 12.29 -3.29
N SER A 184 -3.10 11.98 -4.48
CA SER A 184 -2.56 12.44 -5.77
C SER A 184 -2.64 13.94 -6.02
N ASN A 185 -3.73 14.59 -5.62
CA ASN A 185 -4.06 15.95 -6.08
C ASN A 185 -4.03 17.03 -4.97
N ASN A 186 -3.50 16.69 -3.79
CA ASN A 186 -3.41 17.61 -2.64
C ASN A 186 -4.74 18.24 -2.13
N PHE A 187 -5.89 17.89 -2.71
CA PHE A 187 -7.21 18.43 -2.37
C PHE A 187 -7.56 18.29 -0.89
N SER A 188 -7.19 17.15 -0.28
CA SER A 188 -7.44 16.88 1.14
C SER A 188 -6.76 17.86 2.11
N SER A 189 -5.78 18.64 1.65
CA SER A 189 -5.10 19.63 2.49
C SER A 189 -5.91 20.93 2.64
N ASN A 190 -6.95 21.13 1.83
CA ASN A 190 -7.87 22.27 1.92
C ASN A 190 -9.30 21.75 2.16
N PRO A 191 -9.90 21.99 3.36
CA PRO A 191 -11.25 21.55 3.67
C PRO A 191 -12.31 22.03 2.67
N THR A 192 -12.19 23.26 2.14
CA THR A 192 -13.13 23.82 1.15
C THR A 192 -13.14 22.96 -0.12
N ILE A 193 -11.95 22.59 -0.61
CA ILE A 193 -11.84 21.77 -1.82
C ILE A 193 -12.39 20.37 -1.59
N LEU A 194 -12.02 19.74 -0.46
CA LEU A 194 -12.53 18.42 -0.12
C LEU A 194 -14.05 18.42 0.03
N ASN A 195 -14.63 19.44 0.68
CA ASN A 195 -16.07 19.58 0.85
C ASN A 195 -16.77 19.74 -0.50
N GLY A 196 -16.24 20.57 -1.42
CA GLY A 196 -16.79 20.71 -2.76
C GLY A 196 -16.79 19.40 -3.55
N ILE A 197 -15.69 18.64 -3.50
CA ILE A 197 -15.60 17.29 -4.12
C ILE A 197 -16.66 16.35 -3.52
N VAL A 198 -16.78 16.32 -2.19
CA VAL A 198 -17.76 15.48 -1.48
C VAL A 198 -19.19 15.88 -1.84
N ASN A 199 -19.49 17.18 -1.91
CA ASN A 199 -20.80 17.71 -2.30
C ASN A 199 -21.15 17.34 -3.74
N GLY A 200 -20.19 17.41 -4.67
CA GLY A 200 -20.37 16.95 -6.05
C GLY A 200 -20.70 15.45 -6.14
N ILE A 201 -20.02 14.60 -5.35
CA ILE A 201 -20.36 13.17 -5.27
C ILE A 201 -21.73 12.96 -4.63
N LYS A 202 -22.05 13.72 -3.57
CA LYS A 202 -23.32 13.66 -2.85
C LYS A 202 -24.50 13.94 -3.77
N TYR A 203 -24.38 14.95 -4.63
CA TYR A 203 -25.42 15.34 -5.58
C TYR A 203 -25.92 14.13 -6.41
N PHE A 204 -25.02 13.38 -7.06
CA PHE A 204 -25.43 12.21 -7.86
C PHE A 204 -26.03 11.09 -7.01
N LYS A 205 -25.54 10.92 -5.77
CA LYS A 205 -26.10 9.94 -4.81
C LYS A 205 -27.53 10.29 -4.42
N ASP A 206 -27.81 11.57 -4.17
CA ASP A 206 -29.14 12.07 -3.81
C ASP A 206 -30.11 11.99 -5.01
N GLU A 207 -29.64 12.26 -6.22
CA GLU A 207 -30.41 12.12 -7.48
C GLU A 207 -30.59 10.66 -7.94
N GLY A 208 -29.96 9.70 -7.26
CA GLY A 208 -30.02 8.28 -7.61
C GLY A 208 -29.28 7.91 -8.90
N VAL A 209 -28.38 8.77 -9.38
CA VAL A 209 -27.55 8.55 -10.57
C VAL A 209 -26.32 7.73 -10.17
N GLN A 210 -26.13 6.59 -10.82
CA GLN A 210 -24.97 5.74 -10.56
C GLN A 210 -23.73 6.30 -11.26
N ILE A 211 -22.70 6.58 -10.46
CA ILE A 211 -21.39 7.03 -10.95
C ILE A 211 -20.30 6.08 -10.45
N THR A 212 -19.28 5.90 -11.28
CA THR A 212 -18.12 5.03 -11.01
C THR A 212 -16.87 5.86 -10.78
N LEU A 213 -15.93 5.33 -9.98
CA LEU A 213 -14.66 6.02 -9.74
C LEU A 213 -13.89 6.26 -11.04
N ARG A 214 -13.77 5.22 -11.88
CA ARG A 214 -12.92 5.23 -13.06
C ARG A 214 -13.45 6.11 -14.18
N GLU A 215 -14.76 6.06 -14.45
CA GLU A 215 -15.33 6.75 -15.62
C GLU A 215 -15.78 8.17 -15.29
N HIS A 216 -16.16 8.45 -14.04
CA HIS A 216 -16.80 9.72 -13.69
C HIS A 216 -15.94 10.54 -12.72
N ILE A 217 -15.62 9.97 -11.55
CA ILE A 217 -14.97 10.74 -10.47
C ILE A 217 -13.52 11.09 -10.84
N ARG A 218 -12.72 10.12 -11.27
CA ARG A 218 -11.30 10.34 -11.58
C ARG A 218 -11.09 11.36 -12.71
N PRO A 219 -11.80 11.29 -13.85
CA PRO A 219 -11.72 12.33 -14.87
C PRO A 219 -12.10 13.72 -14.34
N SER A 220 -13.12 13.83 -13.49
CA SER A 220 -13.49 15.12 -12.88
C SER A 220 -12.46 15.65 -11.89
N LEU A 221 -11.80 14.77 -11.12
CA LEU A 221 -10.67 15.17 -10.28
C LEU A 221 -9.46 15.64 -11.11
N GLN A 222 -9.22 15.01 -12.27
CA GLN A 222 -8.17 15.43 -13.20
C GLN A 222 -8.48 16.80 -13.83
N LEU A 223 -9.75 17.03 -14.23
CA LEU A 223 -10.21 18.33 -14.68
C LEU A 223 -10.02 19.38 -13.58
N LEU A 224 -10.45 19.10 -12.36
CA LEU A 224 -10.32 20.03 -11.24
C LEU A 224 -8.84 20.38 -10.97
N ASN A 225 -7.93 19.39 -11.03
CA ASN A 225 -6.50 19.63 -10.91
C ASN A 225 -5.96 20.50 -12.07
N ALA A 226 -6.43 20.27 -13.30
CA ALA A 226 -6.06 21.08 -14.47
C ALA A 226 -6.58 22.52 -14.37
N VAL A 227 -7.82 22.72 -13.90
CA VAL A 227 -8.38 24.04 -13.57
C VAL A 227 -7.49 24.74 -12.54
N GLY A 228 -6.96 23.99 -11.56
CA GLY A 228 -6.01 24.49 -10.58
C GLY A 228 -4.65 24.93 -11.12
N GLY A 229 -4.29 24.51 -12.34
CA GLY A 229 -3.12 25.03 -13.04
C GLY A 229 -3.35 26.40 -13.70
N GLY A 230 -4.61 26.72 -14.03
CA GLY A 230 -5.00 27.99 -14.66
C GLY A 230 -5.61 29.02 -13.69
N LEU A 231 -6.20 28.55 -12.59
CA LEU A 231 -6.81 29.33 -11.50
C LEU A 231 -6.27 28.84 -10.17
N ILE A 232 -6.17 29.71 -9.16
CA ILE A 232 -5.84 29.27 -7.80
C ILE A 232 -7.08 28.59 -7.21
N LEU A 233 -7.09 27.25 -7.09
CA LEU A 233 -8.26 26.50 -6.55
C LEU A 233 -8.69 27.00 -5.17
N ASP A 234 -7.75 27.48 -4.36
CA ASP A 234 -8.03 28.03 -3.03
C ASP A 234 -8.93 29.29 -3.06
N CYS A 235 -9.15 29.88 -4.23
CA CYS A 235 -10.08 31.00 -4.41
C CYS A 235 -11.52 30.56 -4.74
N LEU A 236 -11.74 29.28 -5.06
CA LEU A 236 -13.07 28.75 -5.34
C LEU A 236 -13.78 28.39 -4.03
N SER A 237 -15.07 28.66 -3.99
CA SER A 237 -15.98 28.20 -2.94
C SER A 237 -16.28 26.70 -3.06
N GLU A 238 -16.83 26.12 -1.99
CA GLU A 238 -17.27 24.72 -2.00
C GLU A 238 -18.30 24.45 -3.10
N ASP A 239 -19.22 25.39 -3.32
CA ASP A 239 -20.29 25.30 -4.31
C ASP A 239 -19.74 25.34 -5.74
N GLU A 240 -18.79 26.24 -6.04
CA GLU A 240 -18.15 26.31 -7.36
C GLU A 240 -17.38 25.01 -7.68
N ILE A 241 -16.70 24.43 -6.69
CA ILE A 241 -15.97 23.16 -6.87
C ILE A 241 -16.96 22.00 -7.10
N ALA A 242 -18.07 21.97 -6.36
CA ALA A 242 -19.12 20.99 -6.55
C ALA A 242 -19.76 21.10 -7.95
N GLU A 243 -20.01 22.33 -8.42
CA GLU A 243 -20.56 22.61 -9.75
C GLU A 243 -19.63 22.10 -10.85
N ILE A 244 -18.31 22.37 -10.77
CA ILE A 244 -17.32 21.83 -11.73
C ILE A 244 -17.37 20.30 -11.78
N MET A 245 -17.45 19.64 -10.62
CA MET A 245 -17.55 18.17 -10.55
C MET A 245 -18.85 17.67 -11.20
N ILE A 246 -19.97 18.33 -10.95
CA ILE A 246 -21.30 17.94 -11.45
C ILE A 246 -21.39 18.14 -12.96
N GLU A 247 -21.00 19.30 -13.46
CA GLU A 247 -21.03 19.61 -14.89
C GLU A 247 -20.20 18.62 -15.71
N ASN A 248 -18.98 18.32 -15.27
CA ASN A 248 -18.11 17.39 -15.99
C ASN A 248 -18.64 15.95 -15.97
N ILE A 249 -19.20 15.49 -14.84
CA ILE A 249 -19.81 14.16 -14.78
C ILE A 249 -21.02 14.06 -15.70
N TYR A 250 -21.88 15.09 -15.75
CA TYR A 250 -23.00 15.11 -16.70
C TYR A 250 -22.53 15.13 -18.16
N ALA A 251 -21.48 15.90 -18.48
CA ALA A 251 -20.89 15.91 -19.82
C ALA A 251 -20.41 14.50 -20.23
N ILE A 252 -19.70 13.80 -19.34
CA ILE A 252 -19.27 12.41 -19.56
C ILE A 252 -20.46 11.48 -19.80
N ILE A 253 -21.53 11.59 -18.99
CA ILE A 253 -22.74 10.77 -19.14
C ILE A 253 -23.46 11.05 -20.47
N GLN A 254 -23.45 12.29 -20.94
CA GLN A 254 -24.06 12.70 -22.21
C GLN A 254 -23.22 12.32 -23.43
N GLY A 255 -22.00 11.82 -23.23
CA GLY A 255 -21.08 11.42 -24.31
C GLY A 255 -20.28 12.58 -24.89
N ASP A 256 -20.21 13.71 -24.19
CA ASP A 256 -19.31 14.80 -24.58
C ASP A 256 -17.86 14.38 -24.29
N GLU A 257 -17.08 14.15 -25.35
CA GLU A 257 -15.63 14.05 -25.26
C GLU A 257 -15.07 15.45 -24.96
N GLN A 258 -15.09 15.88 -23.70
CA GLN A 258 -14.29 17.04 -23.32
C GLN A 258 -12.81 16.71 -23.54
N GLY A 259 -12.22 17.40 -24.51
CA GLY A 259 -10.86 17.23 -25.01
C GLY A 259 -9.74 17.61 -24.04
N ILE A 260 -9.80 17.13 -22.80
CA ILE A 260 -8.59 16.81 -22.07
C ILE A 260 -8.26 15.37 -22.46
N VAL A 261 -7.62 15.22 -23.63
CA VAL A 261 -6.66 14.13 -23.77
C VAL A 261 -5.69 14.42 -22.65
N ALA A 262 -5.87 13.76 -21.50
CA ALA A 262 -4.81 13.64 -20.54
C ALA A 262 -3.67 13.06 -21.37
N ALA A 263 -2.74 13.92 -21.80
CA ALA A 263 -1.39 13.46 -22.00
C ALA A 263 -1.15 12.62 -20.76
N THR A 264 -0.99 11.33 -20.97
CA THR A 264 -0.45 10.43 -19.97
C THR A 264 0.85 11.11 -19.57
N LEU A 265 0.76 11.96 -18.54
CA LEU A 265 1.87 12.31 -17.71
C LEU A 265 2.20 10.98 -17.08
N GLU A 266 2.99 10.20 -17.81
CA GLU A 266 4.07 9.42 -17.25
C GLU A 266 4.91 10.43 -16.45
N ASP A 267 4.38 10.87 -15.30
CA ASP A 267 5.20 11.45 -14.27
C ASP A 267 6.14 10.32 -13.87
N GLU A 268 7.39 10.46 -14.29
CA GLU A 268 8.55 9.76 -13.79
C GLU A 268 8.68 10.00 -12.26
N SER A 269 7.76 9.41 -11.50
CA SER A 269 7.79 9.14 -10.05
C SER A 269 6.52 8.44 -9.54
N VAL A 270 5.56 8.08 -10.41
CA VAL A 270 4.55 7.07 -10.08
C VAL A 270 5.26 5.72 -9.96
N ASP A 271 5.82 5.46 -8.78
CA ASP A 271 6.23 4.13 -8.36
C ASP A 271 5.07 3.18 -8.65
N THR A 272 5.33 2.19 -9.49
CA THR A 272 4.43 1.18 -10.08
C THR A 272 3.77 0.25 -9.05
N SER A 273 3.69 0.68 -7.79
CA SER A 273 3.04 -0.03 -6.69
C SER A 273 1.50 0.07 -6.70
N LEU A 274 0.90 0.77 -7.67
CA LEU A 274 -0.56 0.84 -7.87
C LEU A 274 -1.12 -0.14 -8.92
N GLU A 275 -0.28 -0.90 -9.65
CA GLU A 275 -0.78 -1.76 -10.75
C GLU A 275 -0.96 -3.26 -10.42
N ASN A 276 -0.59 -3.75 -9.24
CA ASN A 276 -0.74 -5.19 -8.94
C ASN A 276 -2.09 -5.57 -8.31
N ILE A 277 -3.19 -5.15 -8.94
CA ILE A 277 -4.51 -5.81 -8.77
C ILE A 277 -5.05 -6.13 -10.16
N ASN A 278 -4.39 -7.09 -10.81
CA ASN A 278 -4.88 -8.03 -11.82
C ASN A 278 -3.72 -8.34 -12.76
N ASP A 279 -3.11 -9.51 -12.57
CA ASP A 279 -2.79 -10.45 -13.65
C ASP A 279 -2.09 -11.68 -13.03
N ILE A 280 -2.86 -12.77 -12.96
CA ILE A 280 -2.31 -14.11 -12.99
C ILE A 280 -1.90 -14.31 -14.43
N ASP A 281 -0.61 -14.16 -14.71
CA ASP A 281 0.00 -14.80 -15.85
C ASP A 281 0.96 -15.88 -15.32
N ASP A 282 0.72 -17.11 -15.77
CA ASP A 282 1.10 -18.36 -15.12
C ASP A 282 2.47 -18.88 -15.61
N ASN A 283 3.41 -17.99 -15.97
CA ASN A 283 4.62 -18.40 -16.72
C ASN A 283 5.99 -17.97 -16.20
N ASP A 284 6.11 -17.38 -15.00
CA ASP A 284 7.42 -16.98 -14.46
C ASP A 284 7.83 -17.75 -13.21
N MET A 285 8.02 -19.08 -13.35
CA MET A 285 8.77 -19.83 -12.35
C MET A 285 10.27 -19.47 -12.42
N TYR A 286 10.82 -19.03 -11.29
CA TYR A 286 12.25 -18.74 -11.11
C TYR A 286 12.81 -19.47 -9.88
N ILE A 287 14.13 -19.61 -9.81
CA ILE A 287 14.80 -20.39 -8.76
C ILE A 287 14.83 -19.59 -7.45
N ALA A 288 14.09 -20.07 -6.45
CA ALA A 288 14.12 -19.59 -5.08
C ALA A 288 14.81 -20.57 -4.12
N LEU A 289 15.06 -20.12 -2.89
CA LEU A 289 15.63 -20.96 -1.85
C LEU A 289 14.70 -22.14 -1.54
N GLY A 290 15.27 -23.35 -1.45
CA GLY A 290 14.54 -24.60 -1.22
C GLY A 290 14.07 -25.30 -2.50
N ASN A 291 14.17 -24.66 -3.67
CA ASN A 291 13.80 -25.30 -4.93
C ASN A 291 14.80 -26.38 -5.36
N ARG A 292 14.26 -27.38 -6.07
CA ARG A 292 15.04 -28.36 -6.82
C ARG A 292 15.10 -27.92 -8.28
N VAL A 293 16.30 -27.57 -8.71
CA VAL A 293 16.56 -27.06 -10.06
C VAL A 293 17.12 -28.17 -10.92
N ILE A 294 16.46 -28.44 -12.05
CA ILE A 294 16.97 -29.39 -13.05
C ILE A 294 17.76 -28.60 -14.09
N VAL A 295 19.04 -28.89 -14.21
CA VAL A 295 19.95 -28.24 -15.15
C VAL A 295 20.52 -29.25 -16.16
N PHE A 296 20.64 -28.84 -17.41
CA PHE A 296 21.33 -29.58 -18.47
C PHE A 296 22.72 -29.00 -18.72
N ILE A 297 23.72 -29.86 -18.87
CA ILE A 297 25.11 -29.49 -19.10
C ILE A 297 25.51 -29.98 -20.51
N PRO A 298 25.53 -29.09 -21.52
CA PRO A 298 25.76 -29.48 -22.91
C PRO A 298 27.11 -30.17 -23.13
N GLN A 299 28.16 -29.73 -22.43
CA GLN A 299 29.52 -30.25 -22.61
C GLN A 299 29.66 -31.73 -22.21
N THR A 300 28.82 -32.23 -21.30
CA THR A 300 28.86 -33.62 -20.84
C THR A 300 27.61 -34.41 -21.21
N ASN A 301 26.61 -33.76 -21.83
CA ASN A 301 25.30 -34.32 -22.14
C ASN A 301 24.61 -34.95 -20.90
N GLU A 302 24.73 -34.28 -19.75
CA GLU A 302 24.18 -34.75 -18.47
C GLU A 302 23.09 -33.79 -17.95
N THR A 303 22.11 -34.35 -17.24
CA THR A 303 21.14 -33.60 -16.45
C THR A 303 21.42 -33.78 -14.96
N LYS A 304 21.43 -32.68 -14.20
CA LYS A 304 21.65 -32.70 -12.74
C LYS A 304 20.54 -31.98 -12.00
N ILE A 305 20.32 -32.40 -10.76
CA ILE A 305 19.43 -31.73 -9.81
C ILE A 305 20.29 -30.94 -8.83
N ILE A 306 20.04 -29.65 -8.72
CA ILE A 306 20.70 -28.74 -7.79
C ILE A 306 19.66 -28.28 -6.77
N ASN A 307 19.92 -28.52 -5.48
CA ASN A 307 19.11 -27.94 -4.41
C ASN A 307 19.59 -26.51 -4.17
N ALA A 308 18.71 -25.54 -4.36
CA ALA A 308 19.00 -24.12 -4.12
C ALA A 308 18.91 -23.81 -2.62
N ASP A 309 19.89 -24.26 -1.84
CA ASP A 309 19.89 -24.10 -0.37
C ASP A 309 21.26 -23.66 0.15
N TYR A 310 21.33 -23.34 1.44
CA TYR A 310 22.57 -23.05 2.15
C TYR A 310 23.44 -24.30 2.29
N LEU A 311 24.75 -24.08 2.42
CA LEU A 311 25.65 -25.12 2.90
C LEU A 311 25.24 -25.51 4.33
N ALA A 312 25.10 -26.81 4.58
CA ALA A 312 24.59 -27.36 5.83
C ALA A 312 25.28 -26.73 7.07
N GLY A 313 24.48 -26.13 7.95
CA GLY A 313 24.97 -25.52 9.19
C GLY A 313 25.61 -24.14 9.03
N THR A 314 25.46 -23.48 7.88
CA THR A 314 26.03 -22.15 7.61
C THR A 314 25.02 -21.22 6.92
N ASN A 315 25.28 -19.91 6.93
CA ASN A 315 24.51 -18.92 6.17
C ASN A 315 25.14 -18.61 4.79
N GLN A 316 25.94 -19.52 4.24
CA GLN A 316 26.65 -19.33 2.97
C GLN A 316 26.06 -20.21 1.85
N PHE A 317 25.94 -19.65 0.65
CA PHE A 317 25.51 -20.38 -0.54
C PHE A 317 26.69 -21.08 -1.24
N PRO A 318 26.47 -22.27 -1.84
CA PRO A 318 27.35 -22.75 -2.89
C PRO A 318 27.46 -21.70 -4.01
N PRO A 319 28.66 -21.44 -4.58
CA PRO A 319 28.84 -20.39 -5.60
C PRO A 319 27.92 -20.53 -6.82
N LEU A 320 27.70 -21.76 -7.30
CA LEU A 320 26.78 -22.04 -8.40
C LEU A 320 25.32 -21.73 -8.02
N VAL A 321 24.89 -22.08 -6.80
CA VAL A 321 23.53 -21.77 -6.32
C VAL A 321 23.34 -20.25 -6.27
N LYS A 322 24.32 -19.50 -5.76
CA LYS A 322 24.27 -18.04 -5.75
C LYS A 322 24.08 -17.42 -7.15
N MET A 323 24.68 -18.01 -8.18
CA MET A 323 24.54 -17.55 -9.57
C MET A 323 23.18 -17.88 -10.19
N LEU A 324 22.57 -19.00 -9.76
CA LEU A 324 21.29 -19.49 -10.29
C LEU A 324 20.07 -18.90 -9.57
N LEU A 325 20.21 -18.38 -8.35
CA LEU A 325 19.12 -17.73 -7.62
C LEU A 325 18.50 -16.56 -8.42
N GLY A 326 17.17 -16.52 -8.49
CA GLY A 326 16.42 -15.51 -9.22
C GLY A 326 16.41 -15.69 -10.74
N LYS A 327 16.90 -16.82 -11.27
CA LYS A 327 16.92 -17.13 -12.71
C LYS A 327 15.75 -18.04 -13.09
N CYS A 328 15.25 -17.89 -14.31
CA CYS A 328 14.10 -18.64 -14.84
C CYS A 328 14.54 -19.83 -15.70
N VAL A 329 13.57 -20.68 -16.06
CA VAL A 329 13.77 -21.74 -17.07
C VAL A 329 14.28 -21.13 -18.37
N GLY A 330 15.27 -21.76 -18.99
CA GLY A 330 15.94 -21.29 -20.20
C GLY A 330 17.18 -20.43 -19.97
N TYR A 331 17.44 -19.96 -18.74
CA TYR A 331 18.67 -19.22 -18.44
C TYR A 331 19.90 -20.15 -18.42
N GLU A 332 21.03 -19.62 -18.92
CA GLU A 332 22.31 -20.31 -18.99
C GLU A 332 23.35 -19.63 -18.09
N ALA A 333 24.07 -20.43 -17.30
CA ALA A 333 25.13 -19.96 -16.42
C ALA A 333 26.44 -20.70 -16.69
N ASP A 334 27.54 -19.96 -16.86
CA ASP A 334 28.87 -20.54 -16.97
C ASP A 334 29.55 -20.61 -15.60
N PHE A 335 29.93 -21.82 -15.19
CA PHE A 335 30.60 -22.06 -13.91
C PHE A 335 31.65 -23.16 -14.04
N GLN A 336 32.89 -22.86 -13.63
CA GLN A 336 34.03 -23.79 -13.66
C GLN A 336 34.22 -24.46 -15.03
N GLY A 337 34.10 -23.70 -16.12
CA GLY A 337 34.32 -24.19 -17.49
C GLY A 337 33.19 -25.06 -18.07
N LYS A 338 32.01 -25.07 -17.44
CA LYS A 338 30.80 -25.75 -17.93
C LYS A 338 29.63 -24.79 -17.97
N THR A 339 28.72 -25.01 -18.92
CA THR A 339 27.48 -24.24 -19.05
C THR A 339 26.32 -25.03 -18.45
N TYR A 340 25.52 -24.39 -17.62
CA TYR A 340 24.37 -24.97 -16.95
C TYR A 340 23.10 -24.29 -17.47
N GLN A 341 22.27 -25.02 -18.21
CA GLN A 341 20.99 -24.54 -18.73
C GLN A 341 19.85 -24.99 -17.82
N ILE A 342 19.04 -24.06 -17.30
CA ILE A 342 17.90 -24.40 -16.44
C ILE A 342 16.76 -24.97 -17.31
N LYS A 343 16.31 -26.19 -16.99
CA LYS A 343 15.24 -26.89 -17.73
C LYS A 343 13.94 -26.95 -16.96
N GLU A 344 14.00 -27.06 -15.63
CA GLU A 344 12.82 -27.18 -14.78
C GLU A 344 13.14 -26.70 -13.36
N ILE A 345 12.13 -26.16 -12.67
CA ILE A 345 12.22 -25.69 -11.29
C ILE A 345 11.07 -26.34 -10.53
N ARG A 346 11.37 -27.02 -9.42
CA ARG A 346 10.40 -27.76 -8.59
C ARG A 346 10.45 -27.36 -7.13
#